data_AF-A0A958QDJ5-F1
#
_entry.id   AF-A0A958QDJ5-F1
#
_cell.length_a   1.000
_cell.length_b   1.000
_cell.length_c   1.000
_cell.angle_alpha   90.00
_cell.angle_beta   90.00
_cell.angle_gamma   90.00
#
_symmetry.space_group_name_H-M   'P 1'
#
loop_
_entity.id
_entity.type
_entity.pdbx_description
1 polymer ?
#
loop_
_entity_poly.entity_id
_entity_poly.type
_entity_poly.pdbx_seq_one_letter_code
_entity_poly.pdbx_strand_id
1 'polypeptide(L)' 'MARAALKIVPRSGSYSEEGCFWDSDDSEFHTLHYVIPYPESFRPQLPDYFIQKFTAPDDAVLDPFCGRGTTALQ' A
#
# COMPACT_ATOMS: atom_id res chain seq x y z
N MET A 1 -25.22 -1.65 -4.50
CA MET A 1 -24.49 -1.54 -5.78
C MET A 1 -23.27 -2.44 -5.68
N ALA A 2 -23.12 -3.47 -6.53
CA ALA A 2 -21.97 -4.35 -6.48
C ALA A 2 -20.75 -3.63 -7.07
N ARG A 3 -19.76 -3.29 -6.23
CA ARG A 3 -18.45 -2.81 -6.69
C ARG A 3 -17.58 -4.04 -6.95
N ALA A 4 -17.02 -4.16 -8.15
CA ALA A 4 -16.10 -5.25 -8.48
C ALA A 4 -14.84 -5.11 -7.61
N ALA A 5 -14.51 -6.14 -6.83
CA ALA A 5 -13.31 -6.18 -6.00
C ALA A 5 -12.01 -6.30 -6.81
N LEU A 6 -12.13 -6.64 -8.11
CA LEU A 6 -11.00 -6.84 -9.01
C LEU A 6 -11.34 -6.27 -10.39
N LYS A 7 -10.60 -5.23 -10.81
CA LYS A 7 -10.67 -4.66 -12.15
C LYS A 7 -9.47 -5.17 -12.95
N ILE A 8 -9.70 -6.11 -13.86
CA ILE A 8 -8.66 -6.55 -14.80
C ILE A 8 -8.46 -5.45 -15.84
N VAL A 9 -7.30 -4.80 -15.81
CA VAL A 9 -6.94 -3.72 -16.74
C VAL A 9 -6.05 -4.30 -17.84
N PRO A 10 -6.48 -4.32 -19.12
CA PRO A 10 -5.61 -4.75 -20.21
C PRO A 10 -4.52 -3.69 -20.40
N ARG A 11 -3.29 -3.97 -19.95
CA ARG A 11 -2.18 -3.03 -20.03
C ARG A 11 -1.27 -3.38 -21.21
N SER A 12 -1.24 -2.52 -22.22
CA SER A 12 -0.28 -2.58 -23.32
C SER A 12 1.08 -2.04 -22.82
N GLY A 13 1.99 -2.96 -22.47
CA GLY A 13 3.38 -2.65 -22.08
C GLY A 13 3.67 -2.82 -20.59
N SER A 14 4.91 -3.23 -20.28
CA SER A 14 5.42 -3.29 -18.91
C SER A 14 5.54 -1.88 -18.31
N TYR A 15 5.12 -1.72 -17.06
CA TYR A 15 5.36 -0.52 -16.26
C TYR A 15 6.55 -0.81 -15.33
N SER A 16 7.55 0.06 -15.33
CA SER A 16 8.69 -0.04 -14.43
C SER A 16 9.01 1.35 -13.88
N GLU A 17 9.22 1.42 -12.58
CA GLU A 17 9.63 2.63 -11.87
C GLU A 17 10.49 2.20 -10.68
N GLU A 18 11.57 2.94 -10.43
CA GLU A 18 12.43 2.76 -9.27
C GLU A 18 12.15 3.88 -8.28
N GLY A 19 11.96 3.54 -7.01
CA GLY A 19 11.70 4.48 -5.93
C GLY A 19 12.34 4.02 -4.62
N CYS A 20 12.74 4.97 -3.78
CA CYS A 20 13.24 4.70 -2.44
C CYS A 20 12.11 4.92 -1.43
N PHE A 21 11.68 3.86 -0.76
CA PHE A 21 10.56 3.87 0.20
C PHE A 21 11.03 3.54 1.63
N TRP A 22 12.30 3.80 1.90
CA TRP A 22 12.98 3.43 3.15
C TRP A 22 13.64 4.66 3.79
N ASP A 23 12.99 5.81 3.67
CA ASP A 23 13.50 7.00 4.33
C ASP A 23 13.49 6.80 5.86
N SER A 24 14.36 7.54 6.55
CA SER A 24 14.54 7.36 7.99
C SER A 24 13.48 8.09 8.81
N ASP A 25 12.74 8.99 8.17
CA ASP A 25 11.67 9.76 8.80
C ASP A 25 10.32 9.07 8.64
N ASP A 26 9.87 8.50 9.75
CA ASP A 26 8.59 7.83 9.89
C ASP A 26 7.59 8.70 10.70
N SER A 27 7.92 9.98 10.98
CA SER A 27 7.17 10.82 11.93
C SER A 27 5.74 11.14 11.50
N GLU A 28 5.45 11.05 10.20
CA GLU A 28 4.12 11.30 9.64
C GLU A 28 3.19 10.07 9.70
N PHE A 29 3.71 8.89 10.07
CA PHE A 29 2.93 7.65 10.07
C PHE A 29 2.39 7.25 11.44
N HIS A 30 1.27 6.53 11.44
CA HIS A 30 0.60 6.12 12.67
C HIS A 30 1.46 5.14 13.49
N THR A 31 1.55 5.37 14.81
CA THR A 31 2.42 4.59 15.72
C THR A 31 2.08 3.09 15.77
N LEU A 32 0.85 2.71 15.40
CA LEU A 32 0.42 1.30 15.30
C LEU A 32 1.26 0.47 14.34
N HIS A 33 1.94 1.08 13.36
CA HIS A 33 2.89 0.38 12.50
C HIS A 33 4.05 -0.26 13.27
N TYR A 34 4.34 0.17 14.50
CA TYR A 34 5.51 -0.25 15.27
C TYR A 34 5.16 -1.05 16.53
N VAL A 35 3.88 -1.20 16.85
CA VAL A 35 3.42 -1.93 18.05
C VAL A 35 3.68 -3.44 17.92
N ILE A 36 3.60 -3.98 16.71
CA ILE A 36 3.89 -5.39 16.41
C ILE A 36 5.14 -5.45 15.52
N PRO A 37 6.31 -5.86 16.06
CA PRO A 37 7.51 -6.05 15.26
C PRO A 37 7.32 -7.29 14.37
N TYR A 38 7.27 -7.07 13.06
CA TYR A 38 7.21 -8.13 12.06
C TYR A 38 8.33 -7.90 11.03
N PRO A 39 9.45 -8.65 11.10
CA PRO A 39 10.64 -8.38 10.29
C PRO A 39 10.40 -8.44 8.78
N GLU A 40 9.42 -9.24 8.35
CA GLU A 40 9.09 -9.41 6.92
C GLU A 40 7.99 -8.44 6.46
N SER A 41 7.65 -7.42 7.26
CA SER A 41 6.73 -6.36 6.83
C SER A 41 7.48 -5.26 6.10
N PHE A 42 6.80 -4.65 5.14
CA PHE A 42 7.25 -3.38 4.57
C PHE A 42 6.91 -2.20 5.49
N ARG A 43 7.63 -1.09 5.29
CA ARG A 43 7.37 0.19 5.92
C ARG A 43 6.12 0.88 5.34
N PRO A 44 5.42 1.74 6.12
CA PRO A 44 4.20 2.42 5.68
C PRO A 44 4.34 3.30 4.43
N GLN A 45 5.53 3.81 4.11
CA GLN A 45 5.80 4.60 2.91
C GLN A 45 5.46 3.85 1.61
N LEU A 46 5.66 2.53 1.59
CA LEU A 46 5.44 1.72 0.39
C LEU A 46 3.96 1.69 -0.02
N PRO A 47 3.01 1.23 0.83
CA PRO A 47 1.60 1.25 0.49
C PRO A 47 1.06 2.67 0.28
N ASP A 48 1.48 3.66 1.09
CA ASP A 48 1.03 5.05 0.92
C ASP A 48 1.33 5.57 -0.50
N TYR A 49 2.56 5.38 -0.99
CA TYR A 49 2.94 5.76 -2.35
C TYR A 49 2.02 5.14 -3.41
N PHE A 50 1.73 3.84 -3.32
CA PHE A 50 0.88 3.16 -4.31
C PHE A 50 -0.58 3.59 -4.21
N ILE A 51 -1.10 3.79 -2.99
CA ILE A 51 -2.47 4.24 -2.75
C ILE A 51 -2.65 5.65 -3.34
N GLN A 52 -1.77 6.60 -3.00
CA GLN A 52 -1.80 7.97 -3.51
C GLN A 52 -1.72 8.03 -5.05
N LYS A 53 -0.90 7.16 -5.65
CA LYS A 53 -0.62 7.21 -7.09
C LYS A 53 -1.69 6.52 -7.94
N PHE A 54 -2.32 5.46 -7.43
CA PHE A 54 -3.15 4.56 -8.26
C PHE A 54 -4.61 4.45 -7.80
N THR A 55 -5.02 5.17 -6.77
CA THR A 55 -6.39 5.12 -6.24
C THR A 55 -6.98 6.52 -6.09
N ALA A 56 -8.31 6.59 -6.01
CA ALA A 56 -9.05 7.78 -5.60
C ALA A 56 -9.82 7.50 -4.30
N PRO A 57 -10.28 8.54 -3.58
CA PRO A 57 -11.22 8.35 -2.48
C PRO A 57 -12.38 7.44 -2.89
N ASP A 58 -12.77 6.57 -1.96
CA ASP A 58 -13.77 5.51 -2.13
C ASP A 58 -13.40 4.34 -3.05
N ASP A 59 -12.19 4.28 -3.62
CA ASP A 59 -11.70 3.06 -4.26
C ASP A 59 -11.41 1.96 -3.21
N ALA A 60 -11.50 0.70 -3.64
CA ALA A 60 -11.17 -0.44 -2.79
C ALA A 60 -9.75 -0.92 -3.10
N VAL A 61 -8.91 -1.00 -2.06
CA VAL A 61 -7.58 -1.61 -2.12
C VAL A 61 -7.66 -3.02 -1.54
N LEU A 62 -7.25 -4.00 -2.34
CA LEU A 62 -7.19 -5.40 -1.94
C LEU A 62 -5.74 -5.80 -1.64
N ASP A 63 -5.48 -6.13 -0.39
CA ASP A 63 -4.25 -6.80 0.03
C ASP A 63 -4.58 -8.21 0.55
N PRO A 64 -4.45 -9.25 -0.28
CA PRO A 64 -4.79 -10.61 0.13
C PRO A 64 -3.75 -11.25 1.06
N PHE A 65 -2.60 -10.58 1.29
CA PHE A 65 -1.49 -11.04 2.11
C PHE A 65 -1.09 -9.97 3.13
N CYS A 66 -2.09 -9.37 3.79
CA CYS A 66 -1.92 -8.14 4.57
C CYS A 66 -0.96 -8.23 5.77
N GLY A 67 -0.55 -9.43 6.19
CA GLY A 67 0.42 -9.62 7.27
C GLY A 67 -0.01 -8.90 8.55
N ARG A 68 0.77 -7.93 9.01
CA ARG A 68 0.43 -7.09 10.18
C ARG A 68 -0.60 -5.98 9.91
N GLY A 69 -1.12 -5.88 8.69
CA GLY A 69 -2.12 -4.89 8.30
C GLY A 69 -1.56 -3.53 7.88
N THR A 70 -0.29 -3.44 7.45
CA THR A 70 0.31 -2.14 7.06
C THR A 70 -0.51 -1.42 5.97
N THR A 71 -0.98 -2.14 4.94
CA THR A 71 -1.79 -1.56 3.85
C THR A 71 -3.15 -1.06 4.32
N ALA A 72 -3.79 -1.75 5.27
CA ALA A 72 -5.13 -1.39 5.75
C ALA A 72 -5.12 -0.19 6.71
N LEU A 73 -3.96 0.14 7.27
CA LEU A 73 -3.76 1.29 8.15
C LEU A 73 -3.41 2.57 7.36
N GLN A 74 -3.02 2.44 6.08
CA GLN A 74 -2.92 3.54 5.13
C GLN A 74 -4.28 3.77 4.45
#